data_AF-A0A940DFP1-F1
#
_entry.id   AF-A0A940DFP1-F1
#
_cell.length_a   1.000
_cell.length_b   1.000
_cell.length_c   1.000
_cell.angle_alpha   90.00
_cell.angle_beta   90.00
_cell.angle_gamma   90.00
#
_symmetry.space_group_name_H-M   'P 1'
#
loop_
_entity.id
_entity.type
_entity.pdbx_description
1 polymer ?
#
loop_
_entity_poly.entity_id
_entity_poly.type
_entity_poly.pdbx_seq_one_letter_code
_entity_poly.pdbx_strand_id
1 'polypeptide(L)' 'MSREAGEAAYERLKQSMARDKTLPEGFMSLLRADLDTVLKAYFEYGESDLRAELTPWAGEGYTLTVTLSAPRAKQVKLL' A
#
# COMPACT_ATOMS: atom_id res chain seq x y z
N MET A 1 -12.00 12.97 -7.04
CA MET A 1 -10.75 12.43 -7.61
C MET A 1 -10.01 11.45 -6.70
N SER A 2 -10.11 11.50 -5.36
CA SER A 2 -9.27 10.65 -4.48
C SER A 2 -9.74 9.19 -4.32
N ARG A 3 -11.04 8.90 -4.42
CA ARG A 3 -11.60 7.57 -4.12
C ARG A 3 -11.38 6.54 -5.23
N GLU A 4 -11.66 6.91 -6.48
CA GLU A 4 -11.46 6.03 -7.65
C GLU A 4 -9.99 5.65 -7.86
N ALA A 5 -9.07 6.60 -7.63
CA ALA A 5 -7.64 6.34 -7.69
C ALA A 5 -7.17 5.37 -6.59
N GLY A 6 -7.75 5.46 -5.39
CA GLY A 6 -7.51 4.54 -4.29
C GLY A 6 -8.05 3.13 -4.56
N GLU A 7 -9.27 3.01 -5.09
CA GLU A 7 -9.86 1.71 -5.45
C GLU A 7 -9.07 1.03 -6.58
N ALA A 8 -8.65 1.79 -7.61
CA ALA A 8 -7.79 1.26 -8.67
C ALA A 8 -6.38 0.88 -8.18
N ALA A 9 -5.82 1.58 -7.20
CA ALA A 9 -4.55 1.22 -6.57
C ALA A 9 -4.68 -0.03 -5.68
N TYR A 10 -5.79 -0.17 -4.96
CA TYR A 10 -6.07 -1.35 -4.15
C TYR A 10 -6.19 -2.63 -5.00
N GLU A 11 -6.91 -2.56 -6.12
CA GLU A 11 -7.02 -3.70 -7.04
C GLU A 11 -5.67 -4.07 -7.68
N ARG A 12 -4.83 -3.09 -8.03
CA ARG A 12 -3.46 -3.32 -8.51
C ARG A 12 -2.58 -4.00 -7.46
N LEU A 13 -2.65 -3.55 -6.22
CA LEU A 13 -1.92 -4.16 -5.09
C LEU A 13 -2.28 -5.64 -4.94
N LYS A 14 -3.58 -5.95 -4.93
CA LYS A 14 -4.11 -7.32 -4.83
C LYS A 14 -3.65 -8.21 -5.97
N GLN A 15 -3.66 -7.71 -7.21
CA GLN A 15 -3.17 -8.44 -8.38
C GLN A 15 -1.65 -8.67 -8.32
N SER A 16 -0.88 -7.70 -7.84
CA SER A 16 0.59 -7.82 -7.71
C SER A 16 0.97 -8.89 -6.68
N MET A 17 0.24 -8.97 -5.57
CA MET A 17 0.47 -9.97 -4.53
C MET A 17 0.01 -11.39 -4.94
N ALA A 18 -0.93 -11.49 -5.88
CA ALA A 18 -1.49 -12.78 -6.31
C ALA A 18 -0.67 -13.47 -7.43
N ARG A 19 0.22 -12.75 -8.13
CA ARG A 19 0.78 -13.21 -9.41
C ARG A 19 2.10 -13.96 -9.33
N ASP A 20 2.86 -13.90 -8.24
CA ASP A 20 4.24 -14.40 -8.29
C ASP A 20 4.75 -15.04 -6.99
N LYS A 21 5.33 -16.24 -7.12
CA LYS A 21 6.14 -16.88 -6.05
C LYS A 21 7.51 -16.21 -5.88
N THR A 22 7.88 -15.35 -6.83
CA THR A 22 9.14 -14.61 -6.88
C THR A 22 8.86 -13.13 -7.12
N LEU A 23 9.19 -12.27 -6.16
CA LEU A 23 8.92 -10.84 -6.27
C LEU A 23 9.75 -10.23 -7.43
N PRO A 24 9.11 -9.55 -8.40
CA PRO A 24 9.85 -8.89 -9.47
C PRO A 24 10.73 -7.76 -8.93
N GLU A 25 11.84 -7.48 -9.62
CA GLU A 25 12.72 -6.37 -9.28
C GLU A 25 11.93 -5.05 -9.27
N GLY A 26 12.05 -4.28 -8.19
CA GLY A 26 11.28 -3.03 -8.02
C GLY A 26 9.83 -3.22 -7.54
N PHE A 27 9.37 -4.45 -7.23
CA PHE A 27 8.05 -4.72 -6.65
C PHE A 27 7.76 -3.83 -5.44
N MET A 28 8.73 -3.68 -4.53
CA MET A 28 8.58 -2.86 -3.33
C MET A 28 8.36 -1.38 -3.64
N SER A 29 8.98 -0.86 -4.69
CA SER A 29 8.79 0.53 -5.11
C SER A 29 7.38 0.74 -5.67
N LEU A 30 6.89 -0.19 -6.49
CA LEU A 30 5.53 -0.17 -7.03
C LEU A 30 4.48 -0.31 -5.92
N LEU A 31 4.66 -1.29 -5.04
CA LEU A 31 3.79 -1.55 -3.89
C LEU A 31 3.71 -0.33 -2.97
N ARG A 32 4.85 0.33 -2.71
CA ARG A 32 4.90 1.55 -1.91
C ARG A 32 4.14 2.69 -2.57
N ALA A 33 4.27 2.87 -3.89
CA ALA A 33 3.53 3.91 -4.61
C ALA A 33 2.02 3.67 -4.60
N ASP A 34 1.59 2.41 -4.73
CA ASP A 34 0.18 2.05 -4.66
C ASP A 34 -0.39 2.22 -3.23
N LEU A 35 0.34 1.76 -2.21
CA LEU A 35 -0.02 2.02 -0.81
C LEU A 35 -0.10 3.51 -0.50
N ASP A 36 0.86 4.30 -0.99
CA ASP A 36 0.88 5.74 -0.79
C ASP A 36 -0.37 6.41 -1.40
N THR A 37 -0.72 6.01 -2.62
CA THR A 37 -1.92 6.48 -3.33
C THR A 37 -3.21 6.16 -2.55
N VAL A 38 -3.37 4.91 -2.10
CA VAL A 38 -4.52 4.49 -1.30
C VAL A 38 -4.58 5.28 0.00
N LEU A 39 -3.50 5.27 0.78
CA LEU A 39 -3.49 5.85 2.11
C LEU A 39 -3.63 7.38 2.07
N LYS A 40 -3.08 8.08 1.06
CA LYS A 40 -3.26 9.55 0.91
C LYS A 40 -4.70 9.94 0.59
N ALA A 41 -5.51 9.00 0.10
CA ALA A 41 -6.95 9.24 -0.06
C ALA A 41 -7.67 9.34 1.29
N TYR A 42 -7.15 8.69 2.34
CA TYR A 42 -7.79 8.57 3.65
C TYR A 42 -7.01 9.22 4.81
N PHE A 43 -5.72 9.52 4.65
CA PHE A 43 -4.84 10.04 5.70
C PHE A 43 -4.00 11.22 5.17
N GLU A 44 -3.59 12.10 6.07
CA GLU A 44 -2.56 13.13 5.82
C GLU A 44 -1.28 12.74 6.53
N TYR A 45 -0.20 12.55 5.77
CA TYR A 45 1.11 12.12 6.26
C TYR A 45 2.20 12.46 5.25
N GLY A 46 3.46 12.52 5.69
CA GLY A 46 4.65 12.76 4.86
C GLY A 46 5.32 11.46 4.38
N GLU A 47 6.26 11.56 3.44
CA GLU A 47 6.93 10.37 2.86
C GLU A 47 7.67 9.49 3.88
N SER A 48 8.12 10.08 4.99
CA SER A 48 8.78 9.38 6.09
C SER A 48 7.84 8.61 7.01
N ASP A 49 6.53 8.90 6.94
CA ASP A 49 5.54 8.36 7.87
C ASP A 49 4.96 7.03 7.39
N LEU A 50 5.21 6.65 6.14
CA LEU A 50 4.82 5.37 5.56
C LEU A 50 6.04 4.46 5.39
N ARG A 51 6.04 3.36 6.15
CA ARG A 51 7.02 2.27 6.03
C ARG A 51 6.31 1.00 5.57
N ALA A 52 6.84 0.37 4.54
CA ALA A 52 6.35 -0.91 4.05
C ALA A 52 7.52 -1.90 3.99
N GLU A 53 7.35 -3.07 4.58
CA GLU A 53 8.38 -4.10 4.68
C GLU A 53 7.80 -5.46 4.29
N LEU A 54 8.56 -6.25 3.55
CA LEU A 54 8.23 -7.65 3.29
C LEU A 54 9.13 -8.54 4.14
N THR A 55 8.50 -9.33 5.01
CA THR A 55 9.18 -10.36 5.76
C THR A 55 8.89 -11.71 5.12
N PRO A 56 9.90 -12.47 4.66
CA PRO A 56 9.67 -13.82 4.17
C PRO A 56 9.17 -14.72 5.32
N TRP A 57 8.10 -15.47 5.06
CA TRP A 57 7.60 -16.51 5.96
C TRP A 57 8.16 -17.85 5.48
N ALA A 58 8.83 -18.59 6.38
CA ALA A 58 9.23 -19.98 6.21
C ALA A 58 8.12 -20.86 5.57
N GLY A 59 8.19 -21.04 4.25
CA GLY A 59 7.18 -21.78 3.50
C GLY A 59 7.15 -21.39 2.03
N GLU A 60 6.33 -20.42 1.65
CA GLU A 60 6.09 -20.09 0.24
C GLU A 60 5.54 -18.65 0.04
N GLY A 61 5.85 -17.69 0.93
CA GLY A 61 5.24 -16.38 0.83
C GLY A 61 5.93 -15.26 1.60
N TYR A 62 5.34 -14.08 1.47
CA TYR A 62 5.81 -12.86 2.11
C TYR A 62 4.70 -12.25 2.95
N THR A 63 5.04 -11.85 4.17
CA THR A 63 4.20 -11.02 5.00
C THR A 63 4.50 -9.56 4.68
N LEU A 64 3.51 -8.82 4.20
CA LEU A 64 3.60 -7.38 4.03
C LEU A 64 3.20 -6.68 5.34
N THR A 65 4.16 -5.98 5.94
CA THR A 65 3.92 -5.11 7.09
C THR A 65 3.91 -3.67 6.62
N VAL A 66 2.77 -3.00 6.76
CA VAL A 66 2.62 -1.57 6.48
C VAL A 66 2.45 -0.84 7.81
N THR A 67 3.37 0.06 8.11
CA THR A 67 3.28 0.96 9.26
C THR A 67 3.06 2.37 8.75
N LEU A 68 1.97 2.97 9.20
CA LEU A 68 1.64 4.36 8.91
C LEU A 68 1.62 5.15 10.22
N SER A 69 2.52 6.13 10.33
CA SER A 69 2.55 7.10 11.43
C SER A 69 1.88 8.40 10.99
N ALA A 70 0.58 8.34 10.70
CA ALA A 70 -0.17 9.51 10.30
C ALA A 70 -0.65 10.33 11.52
N PRO A 71 -0.39 11.65 11.57
CA PRO A 71 -0.85 12.49 12.67
C PRO A 71 -2.38 12.63 12.70
N ARG A 72 -3.08 12.50 11.56
CA ARG A 72 -4.55 12.62 11.46
C ARG A 72 -5.13 11.76 10.34
N ALA A 73 -6.29 11.15 10.59
CA ALA A 73 -7.15 10.61 9.54
C ALA A 73 -7.90 11.75 8.84
N LYS A 74 -8.00 11.71 7.50
CA LYS A 74 -8.86 12.64 6.76
C LYS A 74 -10.32 12.30 7.06
N GLN A 75 -11.10 13.30 7.44
CA GLN A 75 -12.55 13.15 7.49
C GLN A 75 -13.10 13.15 6.06
N VAL A 76 -13.48 11.98 5.56
CA VAL A 76 -14.16 11.84 4.27
C VAL A 76 -15.66 11.92 4.52
N LYS A 77 -16.31 13.01 4.09
CA LYS A 77 -17.78 13.10 4.07
C LYS A 77 -18.32 12.14 3.01
N LEU A 78 -19.18 11.21 3.41
CA LEU A 78 -19.95 10.36 2.53
C LEU A 78 -21.27 11.09 2.20
N LEU A 79 -21.64 11.14 0.92
CA LEU A 79 -22.95 11.63 0.44
C LEU A 79 -23.95 10.47 0.41
#